data_AF-A0A0N4Z5Q8-F1
#
_entry.id   AF-A0A0N4Z5Q8-F1
#
_cell.length_a   1.000
_cell.length_b   1.000
_cell.length_c   1.000
_cell.angle_alpha   90.00
_cell.angle_beta   90.00
_cell.angle_gamma   90.00
#
_symmetry.space_group_name_H-M   'P 1'
#
loop_
_entity.id
_entity.type
_entity.pdbx_description
1 polymer ?
#
loop_
_entity_poly.entity_id
_entity_poly.type
_entity_poly.pdbx_seq_one_letter_code
_entity_poly.pdbx_strand_id
1 'polypeptide(L)'
;MNKNDVYEQFELLQNNKVRCIQCGTELSNIVGNLKRHLGTKHKKTHIGKIINDVKVKKMEKQSTAFEKEFDQLIVRLGALPSFPLYLIETPVFKELIHFLNKDVTLKSRKTIMRKTDELYDTLFQKFINELREEDSLFHISLDF
;
A
#
# COMPACT_ATOMS: atom_id res chain seq x y z
N MET A 1 16.45 -11.12 3.04
CA MET A 1 17.70 -11.38 3.79
C MET A 1 17.48 -11.17 5.27
N ASN A 2 17.77 -12.19 6.07
CA ASN A 2 17.76 -12.12 7.52
C ASN A 2 18.98 -11.30 8.03
N LYS A 3 19.13 -11.12 9.34
CA LYS A 3 20.23 -10.32 9.91
C LYS A 3 21.60 -10.98 9.68
N ASN A 4 21.71 -12.29 9.81
CA ASN A 4 22.96 -13.03 9.66
C ASN A 4 23.47 -13.02 8.22
N ASP A 5 22.57 -13.23 7.24
CA ASP A 5 22.87 -13.17 5.80
C ASP A 5 23.50 -11.83 5.40
N VAL A 6 23.09 -10.74 6.06
CA VAL A 6 23.61 -9.40 5.81
C VAL A 6 25.04 -9.30 6.34
N TYR A 7 25.29 -9.77 7.56
CA TYR A 7 26.61 -9.71 8.18
C TYR A 7 27.66 -10.54 7.46
N GLU A 8 27.29 -11.68 6.88
CA GLU A 8 28.19 -12.49 6.05
C GLU A 8 28.78 -11.73 4.85
N GLN A 9 28.20 -10.60 4.45
CA GLN A 9 28.69 -9.79 3.33
C GLN A 9 29.73 -8.73 3.73
N PHE A 10 30.06 -8.64 5.03
CA PHE A 10 30.94 -7.62 5.57
C PHE A 10 31.98 -8.20 6.53
N GLU A 11 33.16 -7.63 6.52
CA GLU A 11 34.21 -7.87 7.51
C GLU A 11 34.08 -6.84 8.64
N LEU A 12 34.19 -7.31 9.89
CA LEU A 12 34.21 -6.44 11.06
C LEU A 12 35.55 -5.72 11.16
N LEU A 13 35.50 -4.39 11.28
CA LEU A 13 36.65 -3.54 11.57
C LEU A 13 36.59 -3.05 13.02
N GLN A 14 37.70 -2.45 13.47
CA GLN A 14 37.74 -1.74 14.75
C GLN A 14 36.79 -0.52 14.74
N ASN A 15 36.40 -0.04 15.93
CA ASN A 15 35.55 1.15 16.12
C ASN A 15 34.12 1.02 15.54
N ASN A 16 33.51 -0.17 15.61
CA ASN A 16 32.12 -0.40 15.19
C ASN A 16 31.86 -0.06 13.71
N LYS A 17 32.88 -0.21 12.87
CA LYS A 17 32.79 -0.14 11.42
C LYS A 17 32.83 -1.53 10.82
N VAL A 18 32.29 -1.67 9.62
CA VAL A 18 32.40 -2.89 8.82
C VAL A 18 32.79 -2.54 7.39
N ARG A 19 33.51 -3.44 6.73
CA ARG A 19 33.95 -3.31 5.34
C ARG A 19 33.18 -4.26 4.45
N CYS A 20 32.65 -3.78 3.33
CA CYS A 20 32.01 -4.67 2.36
C CYS A 20 33.04 -5.55 1.65
N ILE A 21 32.83 -6.87 1.66
CA ILE A 21 33.74 -7.84 1.01
C ILE A 21 33.80 -7.62 -0.51
N GLN A 22 32.69 -7.19 -1.14
CA GLN A 22 32.61 -7.08 -2.60
C GLN A 22 33.25 -5.80 -3.16
N CYS A 23 33.19 -4.68 -2.45
CA CYS A 23 33.64 -3.38 -2.97
C CYS A 23 34.57 -2.61 -2.03
N GLY A 24 34.95 -3.19 -0.89
CA GLY A 24 35.86 -2.58 0.07
C GLY A 24 35.32 -1.33 0.79
N THR A 25 34.07 -0.93 0.56
CA THR A 25 33.49 0.27 1.18
C THR A 25 33.29 0.07 2.68
N GLU A 26 33.76 1.03 3.47
CA GLU A 26 33.57 1.04 4.92
C GLU A 26 32.26 1.73 5.32
N LEU A 27 31.52 1.12 6.23
CA LEU A 27 30.20 1.56 6.69
C LEU A 27 30.11 1.43 8.21
N SER A 28 29.22 2.21 8.82
CA SER A 28 28.81 1.98 10.22
C SER A 28 28.20 0.58 10.38
N ASN A 29 28.49 -0.11 11.47
CA ASN A 29 27.89 -1.40 11.83
C ASN A 29 26.41 -1.27 12.27
N ILE A 30 25.56 -0.83 11.34
CA ILE A 30 24.13 -0.65 11.53
C ILE A 30 23.42 -1.43 10.43
N VAL A 31 22.66 -2.47 10.80
CA VAL A 31 22.03 -3.42 9.86
C VAL A 31 21.25 -2.72 8.75
N GLY A 32 20.54 -1.62 9.06
CA GLY A 32 19.81 -0.84 8.06
C GLY A 32 20.71 -0.26 6.97
N ASN A 33 21.87 0.29 7.36
CA ASN A 33 22.87 0.84 6.44
C ASN A 33 23.50 -0.25 5.58
N LEU A 34 23.79 -1.41 6.17
CA LEU A 34 24.33 -2.57 5.46
C LEU A 34 23.34 -3.11 4.42
N LYS A 35 22.08 -3.30 4.80
CA LYS A 35 21.00 -3.71 3.87
C LYS A 35 20.84 -2.72 2.72
N ARG A 36 20.85 -1.42 3.00
CA ARG A 36 20.75 -0.36 1.99
C ARG A 36 21.94 -0.40 1.03
N HIS A 37 23.15 -0.54 1.56
CA HIS A 37 24.36 -0.66 0.75
C HIS A 37 24.30 -1.87 -0.17
N LEU A 38 24.03 -3.06 0.37
CA LEU A 38 23.85 -4.30 -0.39
C LEU A 38 22.82 -4.09 -1.49
N GLY A 39 21.64 -3.56 -1.16
CA GLY A 39 20.57 -3.42 -2.13
C GLY A 39 20.78 -2.38 -3.24
N THR A 40 21.71 -1.44 -3.05
CA THR A 40 21.96 -0.34 -4.02
C THR A 40 23.20 -0.58 -4.86
N LYS A 41 24.26 -1.15 -4.28
CA LYS A 41 25.54 -1.36 -4.94
C LYS A 41 25.69 -2.78 -5.50
N HIS A 42 25.00 -3.76 -4.92
CA HIS A 42 25.22 -5.17 -5.22
C HIS A 42 23.91 -5.84 -5.67
N LYS A 43 23.91 -6.44 -6.87
CA LYS A 43 22.76 -7.24 -7.34
C LYS A 43 22.75 -8.65 -6.74
N LYS A 44 23.91 -9.15 -6.32
CA LYS A 44 24.12 -10.48 -5.73
C LYS A 44 25.04 -10.41 -4.51
N THR A 45 24.90 -11.32 -3.58
CA THR A 45 25.84 -11.54 -2.47
C THR A 45 27.15 -12.12 -3.00
N HIS A 46 28.21 -12.10 -2.19
CA HIS A 46 29.50 -12.68 -2.59
C HIS A 46 29.38 -14.21 -2.76
N ILE A 47 28.38 -14.81 -2.11
CA ILE A 47 27.97 -16.24 -2.21
C ILE A 47 26.95 -16.45 -3.36
N GLY A 48 26.73 -15.46 -4.22
CA GLY A 48 25.90 -15.58 -5.42
C GLY A 48 24.38 -15.49 -5.23
N LYS A 49 23.86 -15.26 -4.01
CA LYS A 49 22.41 -15.06 -3.75
C LYS A 49 21.95 -13.69 -4.26
N ILE A 50 20.81 -13.60 -4.93
CA ILE A 50 20.26 -12.31 -5.41
C ILE A 50 19.76 -11.49 -4.21
N ILE A 51 20.27 -10.27 -4.05
CA ILE A 51 20.02 -9.41 -2.86
C ILE A 51 18.69 -8.67 -2.98
N ASN A 52 18.32 -8.29 -4.21
CA ASN A 52 17.14 -7.49 -4.48
C ASN A 52 16.47 -7.98 -5.76
N ASP A 53 15.34 -8.65 -5.58
CA ASP A 53 14.39 -8.78 -6.67
C ASP A 53 13.62 -7.44 -6.73
N VAL A 54 14.12 -6.50 -7.53
CA VAL A 54 13.44 -5.22 -7.81
C VAL A 54 12.01 -5.47 -8.30
N LYS A 55 11.75 -6.65 -8.89
CA LYS A 55 10.41 -7.13 -9.24
C LYS A 55 9.50 -7.28 -8.02
N VAL A 56 9.96 -7.86 -6.92
CA VAL A 56 9.13 -8.11 -5.72
C VAL A 56 8.63 -6.80 -5.11
N LYS A 57 9.49 -5.78 -4.96
CA LYS A 57 9.06 -4.46 -4.44
C LYS A 57 8.15 -3.67 -5.39
N LYS A 58 8.31 -3.84 -6.70
CA LYS A 58 7.38 -3.25 -7.69
C LYS A 58 6.02 -3.96 -7.67
N MET A 59 6.02 -5.29 -7.58
CA MET A 59 4.82 -6.11 -7.47
C MET A 59 4.04 -5.82 -6.18
N GLU A 60 4.70 -5.66 -5.03
CA GLU A 60 4.05 -5.27 -3.76
C GLU A 60 3.39 -3.88 -3.86
N LYS A 61 4.07 -2.88 -4.45
CA LYS A 61 3.49 -1.55 -4.63
C LYS A 61 2.32 -1.54 -5.62
N GLN A 62 2.39 -2.34 -6.68
CA GLN A 62 1.31 -2.45 -7.66
C GLN A 62 0.10 -3.20 -7.08
N SER A 63 0.34 -4.26 -6.31
CA SER A 63 -0.68 -5.00 -5.57
C SER A 63 -1.42 -4.11 -4.56
N THR A 64 -0.70 -3.27 -3.82
CA THR A 64 -1.31 -2.36 -2.83
C THR A 64 -2.09 -1.22 -3.46
N ALA A 65 -1.67 -0.73 -4.64
CA ALA A 65 -2.44 0.25 -5.40
C ALA A 65 -3.74 -0.36 -5.94
N PHE A 66 -3.65 -1.56 -6.50
CA PHE A 66 -4.81 -2.29 -7.02
C PHE A 66 -5.82 -2.63 -5.92
N GLU A 67 -5.38 -3.11 -4.75
CA GLU A 67 -6.29 -3.44 -3.64
C GLU A 67 -7.07 -2.21 -3.18
N LYS A 68 -6.42 -1.04 -3.14
CA LYS A 68 -7.09 0.23 -2.80
C LYS A 68 -8.15 0.62 -3.82
N GLU A 69 -7.84 0.50 -5.10
CA GLU A 69 -8.77 0.82 -6.20
C GLU A 69 -9.95 -0.15 -6.21
N PHE A 70 -9.68 -1.45 -6.02
CA PHE A 70 -10.71 -2.47 -5.88
C PHE A 70 -11.64 -2.19 -4.70
N ASP A 71 -11.08 -1.88 -3.52
CA ASP A 71 -11.86 -1.50 -2.34
C ASP A 71 -12.78 -0.30 -2.62
N GLN A 72 -12.30 0.71 -3.35
CA GLN A 72 -13.11 1.88 -3.72
C GLN A 72 -14.23 1.52 -4.69
N LEU A 73 -13.97 0.65 -5.66
CA LEU A 73 -15.00 0.17 -6.60
C LEU A 73 -16.09 -0.61 -5.87
N ILE A 74 -15.74 -1.47 -4.93
CA ILE A 74 -16.72 -2.23 -4.13
C ILE A 74 -17.56 -1.30 -3.25
N VAL A 75 -16.97 -0.25 -2.66
CA VAL A 75 -17.72 0.77 -1.90
C VAL A 75 -18.70 1.50 -2.80
N ARG A 76 -18.28 1.95 -4.00
CA ARG A 76 -19.17 2.61 -4.97
C ARG A 76 -20.28 1.70 -5.45
N LEU A 77 -19.96 0.43 -5.73
CA LEU A 77 -20.94 -0.58 -6.10
C LEU A 77 -21.97 -0.78 -4.97
N GLY A 78 -21.51 -0.82 -3.73
CA GLY A 78 -22.35 -0.92 -2.53
C GLY A 78 -23.24 0.30 -2.27
N ALA A 79 -22.85 1.48 -2.75
CA ALA A 79 -23.65 2.70 -2.68
C ALA A 79 -24.80 2.74 -3.71
N LEU A 80 -24.80 1.85 -4.71
CA LEU A 80 -25.87 1.81 -5.69
C LEU A 80 -27.16 1.28 -5.06
N PRO A 81 -28.30 1.98 -5.17
CA PRO A 81 -29.57 1.57 -4.57
C PRO A 81 -30.05 0.18 -5.02
N SER A 82 -29.70 -0.20 -6.25
CA SER A 82 -30.08 -1.48 -6.85
C SER A 82 -29.10 -2.61 -6.56
N PHE A 83 -27.96 -2.36 -5.94
CA PHE A 83 -26.96 -3.39 -5.68
C PHE A 83 -27.22 -4.05 -4.32
N PRO A 84 -27.57 -5.33 -4.27
CA PRO A 84 -27.78 -6.01 -3.00
C PRO A 84 -26.44 -6.30 -2.33
N LEU A 85 -26.10 -5.54 -1.30
CA LEU A 85 -24.85 -5.69 -0.54
C LEU A 85 -24.62 -7.10 0.03
N TYR A 86 -25.67 -7.90 0.24
CA TYR A 86 -25.52 -9.28 0.69
C TYR A 86 -24.80 -10.16 -0.35
N LEU A 87 -24.82 -9.80 -1.64
CA LEU A 87 -24.16 -10.56 -2.71
C LEU A 87 -22.67 -10.74 -2.45
N ILE A 88 -22.03 -9.72 -1.86
CA ILE A 88 -20.60 -9.69 -1.56
C ILE A 88 -20.18 -10.85 -0.65
N GLU A 89 -21.08 -11.33 0.21
CA GLU A 89 -20.78 -12.41 1.15
C GLU A 89 -21.10 -13.81 0.60
N THR A 90 -21.80 -13.87 -0.55
CA THR A 90 -22.18 -15.14 -1.18
C THR A 90 -20.96 -15.91 -1.71
N PRO A 91 -21.01 -17.25 -1.69
CA PRO A 91 -19.94 -18.08 -2.26
C PRO A 91 -19.68 -17.76 -3.74
N VAL A 92 -20.73 -17.61 -4.54
CA VAL A 92 -20.63 -17.34 -5.99
C VAL A 92 -19.89 -16.03 -6.26
N PHE A 93 -20.19 -14.97 -5.50
CA PHE A 93 -19.48 -13.70 -5.66
C PHE A 93 -18.01 -13.82 -5.25
N LYS A 94 -17.71 -14.51 -4.16
CA LYS A 94 -16.33 -14.76 -3.73
C LYS A 94 -15.55 -15.58 -4.75
N GLU A 95 -16.17 -16.59 -5.35
CA GLU A 95 -15.61 -17.39 -6.43
C GLU A 95 -15.34 -16.54 -7.67
N LEU A 96 -16.27 -15.65 -8.05
CA LEU A 96 -16.08 -14.71 -9.15
C LEU A 96 -14.88 -13.79 -8.89
N ILE A 97 -14.79 -13.19 -7.69
CA ILE A 97 -13.65 -12.33 -7.35
C ILE A 97 -12.34 -13.12 -7.35
N HIS A 98 -12.33 -14.33 -6.79
CA HIS A 98 -11.15 -15.20 -6.79
C HIS A 98 -10.73 -15.61 -8.21
N PHE A 99 -11.69 -15.84 -9.10
CA PHE A 99 -11.44 -16.13 -10.52
C PHE A 99 -10.80 -14.94 -11.23
N LEU A 100 -11.29 -13.72 -10.97
CA LEU A 100 -10.75 -12.50 -11.55
C LEU A 100 -9.36 -12.14 -11.00
N ASN A 101 -9.19 -12.27 -9.68
CA ASN A 101 -7.92 -12.03 -9.01
C ASN A 101 -7.84 -12.77 -7.66
N LYS A 102 -6.93 -13.74 -7.59
CA LYS A 102 -6.73 -14.59 -6.40
C LYS A 102 -6.13 -13.87 -5.20
N ASP A 103 -5.41 -12.78 -5.45
CA ASP A 103 -4.69 -12.03 -4.42
C ASP A 103 -5.59 -11.00 -3.71
N VAL A 104 -6.80 -10.80 -4.21
CA VAL A 104 -7.77 -9.86 -3.63
C VAL A 104 -8.49 -10.51 -2.47
N THR A 105 -8.41 -9.84 -1.31
CA THR A 105 -9.23 -10.19 -0.16
C THR A 105 -10.42 -9.24 -0.07
N LEU A 106 -11.61 -9.78 -0.30
CA LEU A 106 -12.86 -9.02 -0.22
C LEU A 106 -13.12 -8.57 1.23
N LYS A 107 -13.43 -7.29 1.41
CA LYS A 107 -13.80 -6.76 2.73
C LYS A 107 -15.20 -7.22 3.12
N SER A 108 -15.45 -7.30 4.43
CA SER A 108 -16.78 -7.65 4.95
C SER A 108 -17.84 -6.62 4.54
N ARG A 109 -19.10 -7.04 4.46
CA ARG A 109 -20.23 -6.13 4.22
C ARG A 109 -20.23 -4.96 5.20
N LYS A 110 -19.98 -5.23 6.49
CA LYS A 110 -19.91 -4.20 7.54
C LYS A 110 -18.82 -3.16 7.25
N THR A 111 -17.65 -3.61 6.79
CA THR A 111 -16.55 -2.71 6.41
C THR A 111 -16.92 -1.83 5.22
N ILE A 112 -17.62 -2.40 4.23
CA ILE A 112 -18.04 -1.70 3.02
C ILE A 112 -19.11 -0.66 3.35
N MET A 113 -20.10 -1.01 4.18
CA MET A 113 -21.12 -0.07 4.66
C MET A 113 -20.50 1.13 5.37
N ARG A 114 -19.63 0.89 6.37
CA ARG A 114 -18.94 1.98 7.08
C ARG A 114 -18.19 2.91 6.12
N LYS A 115 -17.45 2.35 5.15
CA LYS A 115 -16.73 3.15 4.14
C LYS A 115 -17.69 3.90 3.20
N THR A 116 -18.89 3.39 2.98
CA THR A 116 -19.93 4.04 2.18
C THR A 116 -20.46 5.27 2.92
N ASP A 117 -20.72 5.13 4.22
CA ASP A 117 -21.12 6.26 5.09
C ASP A 117 -20.02 7.34 5.11
N GLU A 118 -18.76 6.95 5.29
CA GLU A 118 -17.61 7.87 5.24
C GLU A 118 -17.48 8.60 3.89
N LEU A 119 -17.76 7.91 2.79
CA LEU A 119 -17.77 8.50 1.45
C LEU A 119 -18.90 9.52 1.31
N TYR A 120 -20.10 9.20 1.81
CA TYR A 120 -21.22 10.12 1.81
C TYR A 120 -20.91 11.38 2.62
N ASP A 121 -20.42 11.23 3.84
CA ASP A 121 -20.04 12.36 4.70
C ASP A 121 -19.00 13.25 4.01
N THR A 122 -17.99 12.65 3.38
CA THR A 122 -16.95 13.39 2.65
C THR A 122 -17.54 14.18 1.47
N LEU A 123 -18.41 13.56 0.68
CA LEU A 123 -19.05 14.20 -0.47
C LEU A 123 -20.01 15.31 -0.01
N PHE A 124 -20.76 15.08 1.06
CA PHE A 124 -21.66 16.06 1.64
C PHE A 124 -20.89 17.27 2.17
N GLN A 125 -19.80 17.05 2.92
CA GLN A 125 -18.94 18.15 3.38
C GLN A 125 -18.31 18.92 2.23
N LYS A 126 -17.88 18.23 1.16
CA LYS A 126 -17.37 18.90 -0.04
C LYS A 126 -18.42 19.80 -0.68
N PHE A 127 -19.64 19.29 -0.83
CA PHE A 127 -20.76 20.05 -1.37
C PHE A 127 -21.12 21.26 -0.51
N ILE A 128 -21.17 21.12 0.82
CA ILE A 128 -21.40 22.25 1.73
C ILE A 128 -20.30 23.31 1.62
N ASN A 129 -19.04 22.90 1.48
CA ASN A 129 -17.93 23.84 1.29
C ASN A 129 -18.03 24.57 -0.05
N GLU A 130 -18.36 23.86 -1.14
CA GLU A 130 -18.61 24.46 -2.46
C GLU A 130 -19.75 25.50 -2.38
N LEU A 131 -20.86 25.16 -1.71
CA LEU A 131 -21.95 26.12 -1.48
C LEU A 131 -21.50 27.35 -0.67
N ARG A 132 -20.71 27.18 0.38
CA ARG A 132 -20.19 28.31 1.18
C ARG A 132 -19.24 29.21 0.38
N GLU A 133 -18.40 28.62 -0.45
CA GLU A 133 -17.50 29.37 -1.35
C GLU A 133 -18.31 30.16 -2.39
N GLU A 134 -19.37 29.57 -2.96
CA GLU A 134 -20.26 30.26 -3.89
C GLU A 134 -21.12 31.34 -3.20
N ASP A 135 -21.59 31.11 -1.99
CA ASP A 135 -22.35 32.09 -1.18
C ASP A 135 -21.46 33.26 -0.71
N SER A 136 -20.14 33.02 -0.59
CA SER A 136 -19.16 34.10 -0.39
C SER A 136 -18.95 34.96 -1.64
N LEU A 137 -19.29 34.45 -2.83
CA LEU A 137 -19.23 35.15 -4.13
C LEU A 137 -20.57 35.82 -4.50
N PHE A 138 -21.69 35.30 -4.02
CA PHE A 138 -23.02 35.87 -4.19
C PHE A 138 -23.66 36.05 -2.82
N HIS A 139 -23.70 37.27 -2.28
CA HIS A 139 -24.46 37.59 -1.08
C HIS A 139 -25.96 37.29 -1.29
N ILE A 140 -26.37 36.04 -1.08
CA ILE A 140 -27.77 35.66 -0.95
C ILE A 140 -27.94 35.24 0.50
N SER A 141 -28.41 36.17 1.35
CA SER A 141 -28.85 35.82 2.69
C SER A 141 -30.01 34.84 2.56
N LEU A 142 -29.75 33.58 2.92
CA LEU A 142 -30.80 32.61 3.18
C LEU A 142 -31.24 32.81 4.63
N ASP A 143 -32.12 33.79 4.82
CA ASP A 143 -32.88 33.93 6.07
C ASP A 143 -33.94 32.82 6.11
N PHE A 144 -33.69 31.79 6.92
CA PHE A 144 -34.70 30.86 7.43
C PHE A 144 -34.56 30.71 8.94
#